data_AF-A0A485D3H8-F1
#
_entry.id   AF-A0A485D3H8-F1
#
_cell.length_a   1.000
_cell.length_b   1.000
_cell.length_c   1.000
_cell.angle_alpha   90.00
_cell.angle_beta   90.00
_cell.angle_gamma   90.00
#
_symmetry.space_group_name_H-M   'P 1'
#
loop_
_entity.id
_entity.type
_entity.pdbx_description
1 polymer ?
#
loop_
_entity_poly.entity_id
_entity_poly.type
_entity_poly.pdbx_seq_one_letter_code
_entity_poly.pdbx_strand_id
1 'polypeptide(L)'
;MAALDTRKSKAAIDPAEKMVEWMNTMKETGFDMRSYREDADKRAAELASAPVSPVKTDGPDISDVVTKAIAGLSDRKVQFTYADLLARTVSQLEAKPGVFEQARAGIDAAIEREQLIPLDREKGLFTSNIHVLDELSVKALSQEVQRQNHVSVTPDASVVRQVPFSDAVSVLAQDRPAMGIVSGQGGAAGQRERVAELTLMAREQGRDVHILAADNRSRDFLAGDARLAGETVTGKSALQDGTAFIPGGTLIVDQAEKLSLKETISLLDGAMRHNVQVLLSDSGKRSGTGSALTVLKDSGVNTYRWQGGASGDGRHHQ
;
A
#
# COMPACT_ATOMS: atom_id res chain seq x y z
N MET A 1 51.41 63.89 -23.91
CA MET A 1 51.15 63.79 -25.35
C MET A 1 50.92 62.32 -25.68
N ALA A 2 49.71 62.02 -26.18
CA ALA A 2 49.21 60.79 -26.84
C ALA A 2 49.43 59.40 -26.21
N ALA A 3 48.34 58.81 -25.70
CA ALA A 3 48.13 57.35 -25.67
C ALA A 3 47.65 56.91 -27.06
N LEU A 4 48.50 56.18 -27.80
CA LEU A 4 48.20 55.67 -29.13
C LEU A 4 47.40 54.37 -29.04
N ASP A 5 46.09 54.56 -29.14
CA ASP A 5 45.10 53.77 -29.87
C ASP A 5 45.61 52.47 -30.54
N THR A 6 45.37 51.32 -29.88
CA THR A 6 45.55 49.98 -30.47
C THR A 6 44.20 49.39 -30.90
N ARG A 7 43.45 50.10 -31.74
CA ARG A 7 42.24 49.55 -32.37
C ARG A 7 42.60 48.98 -33.74
N LYS A 8 42.73 47.65 -33.83
CA LYS A 8 42.69 46.95 -35.13
C LYS A 8 41.39 47.36 -35.83
N SER A 9 41.52 48.03 -36.97
CA SER A 9 40.40 48.39 -37.84
C SER A 9 39.62 47.12 -38.21
N LYS A 10 38.30 47.20 -38.12
CA LYS A 10 37.37 46.14 -38.55
C LYS A 10 37.54 45.98 -40.07
N ALA A 11 38.31 44.99 -40.51
CA ALA A 11 38.33 44.58 -41.90
C ALA A 11 36.91 44.12 -42.26
N ALA A 12 36.32 44.71 -43.29
CA ALA A 12 35.05 44.25 -43.84
C ALA A 12 35.30 42.86 -44.42
N ILE A 13 34.87 41.83 -43.70
CA ILE A 13 34.91 40.45 -44.16
C ILE A 13 33.88 40.37 -45.29
N ASP A 14 34.33 40.03 -46.50
CA ASP A 14 33.43 39.82 -47.63
C ASP A 14 32.60 38.55 -47.36
N PRO A 15 31.27 38.65 -47.21
CA PRO A 15 30.41 37.50 -46.96
C PRO A 15 30.52 36.43 -48.05
N ALA A 16 30.84 36.82 -49.29
CA ALA A 16 30.98 35.89 -50.40
C ALA A 16 32.24 35.02 -50.25
N GLU A 17 33.38 35.59 -49.83
CA GLU A 17 34.61 34.81 -49.61
C GLU A 17 34.46 33.84 -48.44
N LYS A 18 33.82 34.26 -47.35
CA LYS A 18 33.51 33.36 -46.22
C LYS A 18 32.60 32.22 -46.61
N MET A 19 31.60 32.48 -47.46
CA MET A 19 30.69 31.45 -47.94
C MET A 19 31.42 30.42 -48.83
N VAL A 20 32.38 30.86 -49.64
CA VAL A 20 33.24 29.97 -50.45
C VAL A 20 34.19 29.17 -49.56
N GLU A 21 34.81 29.79 -48.55
CA GLU A 21 35.65 29.12 -47.56
C GLU A 21 34.85 28.04 -46.80
N TRP A 22 33.61 28.34 -46.40
CA TRP A 22 32.70 27.40 -45.75
C TRP A 22 32.21 26.29 -46.68
N MET A 23 31.95 26.58 -47.96
CA MET A 23 31.61 25.54 -48.93
C MET A 23 32.80 24.62 -49.23
N ASN A 24 34.02 25.14 -49.25
CA ASN A 24 35.22 24.32 -49.47
C ASN A 24 35.51 23.44 -48.24
N THR A 25 35.44 23.99 -47.02
CA THR A 25 35.56 23.18 -45.80
C THR A 25 34.45 22.14 -45.67
N MET A 26 33.22 22.43 -46.11
CA MET A 26 32.12 21.45 -46.14
C MET A 26 32.36 20.34 -47.17
N LYS A 27 33.03 20.63 -48.29
CA LYS A 27 33.41 19.60 -49.28
C LYS A 27 34.56 18.74 -48.81
N GLU A 28 35.53 19.30 -48.09
CA GLU A 28 36.67 18.55 -47.52
C GLU A 28 36.24 17.55 -46.44
N THR A 29 35.15 17.83 -45.70
CA THR A 29 34.61 16.91 -44.69
C THR A 29 33.80 15.76 -45.28
N GLY A 30 33.60 15.70 -46.61
CA GLY A 30 32.82 14.65 -47.27
C GLY A 30 31.32 14.67 -46.96
N PHE A 31 30.81 15.77 -46.39
CA PHE A 31 29.39 15.92 -46.07
C PHE A 31 28.59 16.30 -47.32
N ASP A 32 27.75 15.39 -47.80
CA ASP A 32 26.82 15.67 -48.89
C ASP A 32 25.47 16.15 -48.35
N MET A 33 25.22 17.46 -48.51
CA MET A 33 23.98 18.12 -48.12
C MET A 33 22.75 17.52 -48.82
N ARG A 34 22.89 17.03 -50.06
CA ARG A 34 21.76 16.43 -50.79
C ARG A 34 21.42 15.06 -50.24
N SER A 35 22.42 14.21 -50.01
CA SER A 35 22.23 12.90 -49.38
C SER A 35 21.62 13.04 -47.99
N TYR A 36 22.10 13.99 -47.17
CA TYR A 36 21.54 14.24 -45.85
C TYR A 36 20.07 14.66 -45.90
N ARG A 37 19.72 15.51 -46.88
CA ARG A 37 18.35 15.96 -47.08
C ARG A 37 17.45 14.83 -47.58
N GLU A 38 17.93 13.99 -48.48
CA GLU A 38 17.20 12.78 -48.90
C GLU A 38 16.97 11.80 -47.74
N ASP A 39 17.97 11.59 -46.87
CA ASP A 39 17.81 10.75 -45.68
C ASP A 39 16.92 11.39 -44.61
N ALA A 40 16.86 12.73 -44.55
CA ALA A 40 15.90 13.45 -43.73
C ALA A 40 14.47 13.30 -44.29
N ASP A 41 14.30 13.42 -45.60
CA ASP A 41 13.02 13.24 -46.28
C ASP A 41 12.53 11.79 -46.19
N LYS A 42 13.42 10.80 -46.27
CA LYS A 42 13.10 9.39 -46.02
C LYS A 42 12.66 9.15 -44.57
N ARG A 43 13.35 9.70 -43.58
CA ARG A 43 12.91 9.61 -42.17
C ARG A 43 11.58 10.30 -41.93
N ALA A 44 11.34 11.44 -42.57
CA ALA A 44 10.05 12.12 -42.51
C ALA A 44 8.93 11.27 -43.16
N ALA A 45 9.22 10.60 -44.28
CA ALA A 45 8.29 9.69 -44.93
C ALA A 45 8.06 8.39 -44.15
N GLU A 46 9.07 7.84 -43.46
CA GLU A 46 8.93 6.71 -42.55
C GLU A 46 8.08 7.08 -41.33
N LEU A 47 8.31 8.25 -40.72
CA LEU A 47 7.46 8.76 -39.63
C LEU A 47 6.03 9.04 -40.09
N ALA A 48 5.84 9.51 -41.32
CA ALA A 48 4.51 9.79 -41.89
C ALA A 48 3.78 8.54 -42.39
N SER A 49 4.52 7.50 -42.82
CA SER A 49 3.95 6.22 -43.27
C SER A 49 3.87 5.18 -42.14
N ALA A 50 4.51 5.43 -41.00
CA ALA A 50 4.32 4.66 -39.80
C ALA A 50 2.82 4.67 -39.46
N PRO A 51 2.17 3.50 -39.36
CA PRO A 51 0.74 3.45 -39.10
C PRO A 51 0.43 4.14 -37.77
N VAL A 52 -0.54 5.07 -37.79
CA VAL A 52 -0.99 5.91 -36.67
C VAL A 52 -1.57 5.09 -35.51
N SER A 53 -1.62 3.77 -35.64
CA SER A 53 -2.01 2.86 -34.56
C SER A 53 -1.30 1.53 -34.76
N PRO A 54 -0.67 0.95 -33.73
CA PRO A 54 -0.28 -0.44 -33.82
C PRO A 54 -1.56 -1.25 -34.09
N VAL A 55 -1.51 -2.07 -35.14
CA VAL A 55 -2.49 -3.12 -35.43
C VAL A 55 -2.85 -3.79 -34.10
N LYS A 56 -4.15 -3.94 -33.81
CA LYS A 56 -4.64 -4.79 -32.72
C LYS A 56 -4.06 -6.18 -32.96
N THR A 57 -2.92 -6.46 -32.33
CA THR A 57 -2.30 -7.78 -32.36
C THR A 57 -2.99 -8.58 -31.26
N ASP A 58 -3.25 -9.87 -31.54
CA ASP A 58 -3.86 -10.87 -30.63
C ASP A 58 -3.00 -11.18 -29.38
N GLY A 59 -2.22 -10.21 -28.88
CA GLY A 59 -1.60 -10.24 -27.57
C GLY A 59 -2.55 -9.70 -26.49
N PRO A 60 -2.23 -9.87 -25.20
CA PRO A 60 -3.00 -9.25 -24.12
C PRO A 60 -3.09 -7.74 -24.37
N ASP A 61 -4.30 -7.18 -24.28
CA ASP A 61 -4.51 -5.74 -24.44
C ASP A 61 -3.56 -5.01 -23.49
N ILE A 62 -2.81 -4.03 -24.01
CA ILE A 62 -1.90 -3.20 -23.20
C ILE A 62 -2.64 -2.65 -21.98
N SER A 63 -3.92 -2.31 -22.14
CA SER A 63 -4.81 -1.84 -21.06
C SER A 63 -4.91 -2.87 -19.93
N ASP A 64 -5.06 -4.16 -20.26
CA ASP A 64 -5.21 -5.23 -19.28
C ASP A 64 -3.89 -5.49 -18.56
N VAL A 65 -2.76 -5.44 -19.29
CA VAL A 65 -1.42 -5.60 -18.71
C VAL A 65 -1.11 -4.47 -17.74
N VAL A 66 -1.42 -3.22 -18.12
CA VAL A 66 -1.26 -2.05 -17.25
C VAL A 66 -2.17 -2.17 -16.03
N THR A 67 -3.44 -2.55 -16.20
CA THR A 67 -4.39 -2.75 -15.08
C THR A 67 -3.86 -3.79 -14.09
N LYS A 68 -3.33 -4.92 -14.59
CA LYS A 68 -2.73 -5.96 -13.76
C LYS A 68 -1.45 -5.49 -13.06
N ALA A 69 -0.63 -4.68 -13.73
CA ALA A 69 0.55 -4.06 -13.14
C ALA A 69 0.18 -3.10 -12.00
N ILE A 70 -0.84 -2.25 -12.19
CA ILE A 70 -1.37 -1.33 -11.18
C ILE A 70 -1.88 -2.11 -9.97
N ALA A 71 -2.74 -3.12 -10.18
CA ALA A 71 -3.27 -3.95 -9.10
C ALA A 71 -2.15 -4.62 -8.30
N GLY A 72 -1.17 -5.22 -8.98
CA GLY A 72 -0.05 -5.91 -8.33
C GLY A 72 0.95 -4.98 -7.61
N LEU A 73 1.02 -3.70 -8.00
CA LEU A 73 1.77 -2.68 -7.26
C LEU A 73 0.97 -2.15 -6.07
N SER A 74 -0.32 -1.90 -6.27
CA SER A 74 -1.27 -1.43 -5.26
C SER A 74 -1.37 -2.38 -4.05
N ASP A 75 -1.26 -3.69 -4.27
CA ASP A 75 -1.28 -4.68 -3.19
C ASP A 75 -0.04 -4.59 -2.26
N ARG A 76 1.06 -4.02 -2.74
CA ARG A 76 2.36 -4.01 -2.04
C ARG A 76 2.80 -2.63 -1.58
N LYS A 77 2.43 -1.59 -2.32
CA LYS A 77 2.85 -0.21 -2.10
C LYS A 77 1.65 0.72 -2.20
N VAL A 78 1.62 1.69 -1.30
CA VAL A 78 0.62 2.76 -1.23
C VAL A 78 0.91 3.86 -2.25
N GLN A 79 2.21 4.13 -2.47
CA GLN A 79 2.68 5.08 -3.48
C GLN A 79 3.77 4.41 -4.31
N PHE A 80 3.76 4.69 -5.60
CA PHE A 80 4.77 4.18 -6.54
C PHE A 80 5.06 5.21 -7.62
N THR A 81 6.22 5.06 -8.25
CA THR A 81 6.70 6.01 -9.27
C THR A 81 6.28 5.58 -10.67
N TYR A 82 6.35 6.51 -11.62
CA TYR A 82 6.18 6.17 -13.05
C TYR A 82 7.15 5.06 -13.50
N ALA A 83 8.40 5.09 -13.02
CA ALA A 83 9.40 4.08 -13.35
C ALA A 83 9.05 2.69 -12.82
N ASP A 84 8.49 2.60 -11.60
CA ASP A 84 8.02 1.34 -11.02
C ASP A 84 6.90 0.72 -11.89
N LEU A 85 5.95 1.55 -12.33
CA LEU A 85 4.85 1.14 -13.22
C LEU A 85 5.36 0.66 -14.58
N LEU A 86 6.25 1.44 -15.19
CA LEU A 86 6.80 1.12 -16.50
C LEU A 86 7.61 -0.18 -16.45
N ALA A 87 8.48 -0.35 -15.45
CA ALA A 87 9.23 -1.59 -15.25
C ALA A 87 8.31 -2.80 -15.03
N ARG A 88 7.21 -2.63 -14.29
CA ARG A 88 6.25 -3.72 -14.01
C ARG A 88 5.35 -4.05 -15.20
N THR A 89 5.06 -3.08 -16.05
CA THR A 89 4.26 -3.26 -17.28
C THR A 89 5.11 -3.91 -18.37
N VAL A 90 6.32 -3.41 -18.60
CA VAL A 90 7.26 -3.95 -19.59
C VAL A 90 7.68 -5.38 -19.24
N SER A 91 7.84 -5.72 -17.96
CA SER A 91 8.17 -7.10 -17.56
C SER A 91 7.06 -8.13 -17.81
N GLN A 92 5.83 -7.67 -18.09
CA GLN A 92 4.69 -8.53 -18.44
C GLN A 92 4.41 -8.57 -19.95
N LEU A 93 4.99 -7.64 -20.72
CA LEU A 93 4.85 -7.56 -22.17
C LEU A 93 5.95 -8.39 -22.86
N GLU A 94 5.63 -8.97 -24.01
CA GLU A 94 6.62 -9.64 -24.85
C GLU A 94 7.61 -8.63 -25.44
N ALA A 95 8.90 -8.99 -25.50
CA ALA A 95 9.93 -8.13 -26.03
C ALA A 95 9.80 -7.96 -27.56
N LYS A 96 9.02 -6.95 -27.98
CA LYS A 96 8.85 -6.50 -29.36
C LYS A 96 9.40 -5.07 -29.53
N PRO A 97 9.79 -4.65 -30.75
CA PRO A 97 10.07 -3.25 -31.03
C PRO A 97 8.85 -2.37 -30.69
N GLY A 98 9.06 -1.25 -29.99
CA GLY A 98 7.99 -0.30 -29.64
C GLY A 98 7.22 -0.58 -28.33
N VAL A 99 7.60 -1.62 -27.56
CA VAL A 99 6.93 -1.97 -26.29
C VAL A 99 6.95 -0.83 -25.27
N PHE A 100 8.02 -0.04 -25.21
CA PHE A 100 8.11 1.10 -24.29
C PHE A 100 7.11 2.20 -24.63
N GLU A 101 6.93 2.52 -25.92
CA GLU A 101 5.96 3.53 -26.36
C GLU A 101 4.53 3.05 -26.12
N GLN A 102 4.26 1.76 -26.37
CA GLN A 102 2.98 1.15 -26.06
C GLN A 102 2.67 1.14 -24.56
N ALA A 103 3.65 0.78 -23.72
CA ALA A 103 3.50 0.80 -22.27
C ALA A 103 3.28 2.22 -21.73
N ARG A 104 3.99 3.23 -22.27
CA ARG A 104 3.78 4.64 -21.92
C ARG A 104 2.37 5.10 -22.26
N ALA A 105 1.92 4.85 -23.50
CA ALA A 105 0.58 5.18 -23.93
C ALA A 105 -0.51 4.48 -23.09
N GLY A 106 -0.26 3.22 -22.69
CA GLY A 106 -1.15 2.48 -21.78
C GLY A 106 -1.23 3.09 -20.38
N ILE A 107 -0.10 3.55 -19.83
CA ILE A 107 -0.07 4.24 -18.54
C ILE A 107 -0.77 5.60 -18.62
N ASP A 108 -0.55 6.36 -19.69
CA ASP A 108 -1.23 7.65 -19.90
C ASP A 108 -2.75 7.47 -20.00
N ALA A 109 -3.21 6.45 -20.73
CA ALA A 109 -4.63 6.09 -20.78
C ALA A 109 -5.18 5.66 -19.41
N ALA A 110 -4.38 5.01 -18.56
CA ALA A 110 -4.79 4.66 -17.19
C ALA A 110 -4.90 5.88 -16.27
N ILE A 111 -4.10 6.94 -16.51
CA ILE A 111 -4.25 8.23 -15.83
C ILE A 111 -5.53 8.93 -16.29
N GLU A 112 -5.81 8.94 -17.59
CA GLU A 112 -7.04 9.52 -18.16
C GLU A 112 -8.31 8.83 -17.65
N ARG A 113 -8.24 7.51 -17.41
CA ARG A 113 -9.33 6.70 -16.84
C ARG A 113 -9.40 6.76 -15.31
N GLU A 114 -8.62 7.63 -14.67
CA GLU A 114 -8.56 7.78 -13.21
C GLU A 114 -8.22 6.47 -12.47
N GLN A 115 -7.58 5.50 -13.13
CA GLN A 115 -7.08 4.29 -12.46
C GLN A 115 -5.78 4.56 -11.70
N LEU A 116 -5.02 5.54 -12.18
CA LEU A 116 -3.81 6.08 -11.57
C LEU A 116 -4.04 7.54 -11.22
N ILE A 117 -3.83 7.88 -9.94
CA ILE A 117 -4.05 9.21 -9.41
C ILE A 117 -2.67 9.84 -9.12
N PRO A 118 -2.26 10.89 -9.86
CA PRO A 118 -1.01 11.58 -9.58
C PRO A 118 -1.10 12.36 -8.27
N LEU A 119 -0.04 12.28 -7.46
CA LEU A 119 0.08 13.00 -6.18
C LEU A 119 0.89 14.30 -6.31
N ASP A 120 1.62 14.46 -7.40
CA ASP A 120 2.41 15.65 -7.72
C ASP A 120 1.99 16.25 -9.08
N ARG A 121 2.44 17.48 -9.34
CA ARG A 121 2.19 18.15 -10.62
C ARG A 121 3.02 17.58 -11.76
N GLU A 122 4.14 16.93 -11.43
CA GLU A 122 5.10 16.38 -12.40
C GLU A 122 4.72 14.98 -12.89
N LYS A 123 3.62 14.39 -12.37
CA LYS A 123 3.21 13.01 -12.63
C LYS A 123 4.35 12.01 -12.35
N GLY A 124 5.12 12.26 -11.30
CA GLY A 124 6.24 11.43 -10.86
C GLY A 124 5.82 10.37 -9.83
N LEU A 125 4.92 10.76 -8.93
CA LEU A 125 4.39 9.94 -7.84
C LEU A 125 2.89 9.67 -8.01
N PHE A 126 2.49 8.40 -7.87
CA PHE A 126 1.12 7.96 -8.05
C PHE A 126 0.60 7.15 -6.86
N THR A 127 -0.71 7.25 -6.64
CA THR A 127 -1.50 6.24 -5.94
C THR A 127 -2.45 5.57 -6.93
N SER A 128 -2.97 4.39 -6.61
CA SER A 128 -3.98 3.71 -7.42
C SER A 128 -5.38 4.06 -6.92
N ASN A 129 -6.35 4.11 -7.82
CA ASN A 129 -7.75 4.23 -7.43
C ASN A 129 -8.22 3.02 -6.61
N ILE A 130 -7.69 1.82 -6.90
CA ILE A 130 -7.94 0.60 -6.12
C ILE A 130 -7.61 0.85 -4.64
N HIS A 131 -6.46 1.45 -4.37
CA HIS A 131 -6.02 1.75 -3.01
C HIS A 131 -6.95 2.73 -2.32
N VAL A 132 -7.32 3.82 -2.99
CA VAL A 132 -8.23 4.85 -2.44
C VAL A 132 -9.62 4.24 -2.14
N LEU A 133 -10.15 3.42 -3.05
CA LEU A 133 -11.42 2.73 -2.85
C LEU A 133 -11.36 1.73 -1.70
N ASP A 134 -10.26 1.01 -1.56
CA ASP A 134 -10.04 0.08 -0.44
C ASP A 134 -10.01 0.83 0.90
N GLU A 135 -9.31 1.97 0.99
CA GLU A 135 -9.29 2.81 2.21
C GLU A 135 -10.68 3.37 2.55
N LEU A 136 -11.40 3.89 1.55
CA LEU A 136 -12.77 4.37 1.73
C LEU A 136 -13.71 3.25 2.20
N SER A 137 -13.55 2.05 1.64
CA SER A 137 -14.32 0.86 2.03
C SER A 137 -14.05 0.46 3.47
N VAL A 138 -12.77 0.43 3.89
CA VAL A 138 -12.40 0.17 5.29
C VAL A 138 -13.02 1.20 6.22
N LYS A 139 -12.97 2.49 5.87
CA LYS A 139 -13.56 3.57 6.68
C LYS A 139 -15.08 3.47 6.80
N ALA A 140 -15.77 3.17 5.71
CA ALA A 140 -17.22 3.02 5.72
C ALA A 140 -17.65 1.79 6.52
N LEU A 141 -16.99 0.65 6.29
CA LEU A 141 -17.29 -0.61 6.99
C LEU A 141 -16.96 -0.54 8.49
N SER A 142 -15.88 0.13 8.89
CA SER A 142 -15.54 0.26 10.30
C SER A 142 -16.58 1.08 11.07
N GLN A 143 -17.09 2.15 10.47
CA GLN A 143 -18.17 2.95 11.03
C GLN A 143 -19.48 2.14 11.12
N GLU A 144 -19.77 1.34 10.10
CA GLU A 144 -20.96 0.49 10.10
C GLU A 144 -20.87 -0.61 11.16
N VAL A 145 -19.72 -1.28 11.30
CA VAL A 145 -19.48 -2.28 12.35
C VAL A 145 -19.64 -1.66 13.74
N GLN A 146 -19.12 -0.45 13.97
CA GLN A 146 -19.30 0.24 15.26
C GLN A 146 -20.77 0.58 15.57
N ARG A 147 -21.57 0.83 14.53
CA ARG A 147 -22.98 1.20 14.67
C ARG A 147 -23.91 0.00 14.84
N GLN A 148 -23.72 -1.06 14.05
CA GLN A 148 -24.61 -2.21 14.01
C GLN A 148 -24.23 -3.32 14.99
N ASN A 149 -22.94 -3.56 15.20
CA ASN A 149 -22.53 -4.68 16.04
C ASN A 149 -22.68 -4.32 17.50
N HIS A 150 -23.14 -5.29 18.28
CA HIS A 150 -23.33 -5.15 19.71
C HIS A 150 -22.67 -6.30 20.46
N VAL A 151 -21.94 -5.95 21.51
CA VAL A 151 -21.26 -6.89 22.40
C VAL A 151 -22.18 -7.24 23.57
N SER A 152 -22.81 -8.42 23.49
CA SER A 152 -23.57 -8.99 24.60
C SER A 152 -22.67 -9.85 25.49
N VAL A 153 -22.95 -9.85 26.80
CA VAL A 153 -22.32 -10.74 27.78
C VAL A 153 -23.29 -11.87 28.06
N THR A 154 -22.82 -13.11 28.01
CA THR A 154 -23.62 -14.30 28.35
C THR A 154 -23.20 -14.79 29.74
N PRO A 155 -23.96 -14.50 30.81
CA PRO A 155 -23.54 -14.78 32.18
C PRO A 155 -23.31 -16.27 32.45
N ASP A 156 -24.10 -17.14 31.81
CA ASP A 156 -24.04 -18.60 32.01
C ASP A 156 -22.77 -19.27 31.44
N ALA A 157 -22.06 -18.59 30.52
CA ALA A 157 -20.80 -19.05 29.96
C ALA A 157 -19.58 -18.31 30.53
N SER A 158 -19.78 -17.39 31.48
CA SER A 158 -18.70 -16.58 32.06
C SER A 158 -17.79 -17.42 32.97
N VAL A 159 -16.48 -17.31 32.75
CA VAL A 159 -15.47 -17.95 33.62
C VAL A 159 -15.03 -16.97 34.70
N VAL A 160 -15.07 -17.40 35.96
CA VAL A 160 -14.72 -16.56 37.12
C VAL A 160 -13.24 -16.15 37.07
N ARG A 161 -13.00 -14.84 37.24
CA ARG A 161 -11.69 -14.18 37.17
C ARG A 161 -10.70 -14.71 38.21
N GLN A 162 -9.45 -14.94 37.80
CA GLN A 162 -8.34 -15.33 38.70
C GLN A 162 -7.26 -14.24 38.87
N VAL A 163 -7.09 -13.33 37.89
CA VAL A 163 -6.02 -12.32 37.88
C VAL A 163 -6.61 -10.96 37.43
N PRO A 164 -6.19 -9.83 38.00
CA PRO A 164 -6.58 -8.50 37.51
C PRO A 164 -5.99 -8.23 36.11
N PHE A 165 -6.78 -7.61 35.24
CA PHE A 165 -6.34 -7.15 33.93
C PHE A 165 -5.44 -5.90 34.04
N SER A 166 -4.59 -5.70 33.04
CA SER A 166 -3.97 -4.42 32.70
C SER A 166 -5.04 -3.34 32.53
N ASP A 167 -4.65 -2.10 32.76
CA ASP A 167 -5.52 -0.93 32.70
C ASP A 167 -6.27 -0.84 31.34
N ALA A 168 -5.54 -1.09 30.25
CA ALA A 168 -6.12 -1.07 28.90
C ALA A 168 -7.24 -2.10 28.68
N VAL A 169 -7.05 -3.33 29.17
CA VAL A 169 -8.03 -4.41 29.01
C VAL A 169 -9.19 -4.25 30.00
N SER A 170 -8.94 -3.66 31.16
CA SER A 170 -9.99 -3.29 32.12
C SER A 170 -10.96 -2.26 31.52
N VAL A 171 -10.43 -1.20 30.88
CA VAL A 171 -11.26 -0.21 30.19
C VAL A 171 -11.99 -0.85 29.01
N LEU A 172 -11.31 -1.68 28.21
CA LEU A 172 -11.93 -2.40 27.09
C LEU A 172 -13.09 -3.30 27.54
N ALA A 173 -12.97 -3.98 28.68
CA ALA A 173 -14.00 -4.84 29.24
C ALA A 173 -15.23 -4.07 29.74
N GLN A 174 -15.05 -2.80 30.10
CA GLN A 174 -16.13 -1.89 30.53
C GLN A 174 -16.82 -1.23 29.34
N ASP A 175 -16.04 -0.66 28.42
CA ASP A 175 -16.53 0.02 27.22
C ASP A 175 -17.25 -0.93 26.25
N ARG A 176 -16.79 -2.19 26.21
CA ARG A 176 -17.32 -3.27 25.35
C ARG A 176 -17.53 -2.81 23.91
N PRO A 177 -16.52 -2.21 23.26
CA PRO A 177 -16.68 -1.72 21.91
C PRO A 177 -16.84 -2.92 20.95
N ALA A 178 -17.64 -2.75 19.91
CA ALA A 178 -17.72 -3.71 18.81
C ALA A 178 -16.36 -3.88 18.11
N MET A 179 -15.54 -2.83 18.12
CA MET A 179 -14.20 -2.80 17.56
C MET A 179 -13.24 -2.02 18.44
N GLY A 180 -12.05 -2.58 18.70
CA GLY A 180 -11.01 -1.89 19.45
C GLY A 180 -9.61 -2.24 18.97
N ILE A 181 -8.70 -1.25 19.02
CA ILE A 181 -7.27 -1.46 18.76
C ILE A 181 -6.54 -1.46 20.10
N VAL A 182 -5.83 -2.53 20.42
CA VAL A 182 -5.00 -2.63 21.62
C VAL A 182 -3.55 -2.53 21.21
N SER A 183 -3.01 -1.33 21.40
CA SER A 183 -1.62 -1.00 21.07
C SER A 183 -0.72 -1.21 22.28
N GLY A 184 0.51 -1.67 22.07
CA GLY A 184 1.47 -1.78 23.17
C GLY A 184 2.84 -2.17 22.68
N GLN A 185 3.84 -1.66 23.37
CA GLN A 185 5.24 -1.91 23.08
C GLN A 185 5.69 -3.14 23.85
N GLY A 186 6.14 -4.16 23.14
CA GLY A 186 6.58 -5.40 23.73
C GLY A 186 7.01 -6.35 22.62
N GLY A 187 8.11 -7.07 22.82
CA GLY A 187 8.57 -8.09 21.86
C GLY A 187 7.55 -9.21 21.67
N ALA A 188 8.00 -10.37 21.19
CA ALA A 188 7.10 -11.52 21.04
C ALA A 188 6.39 -11.87 22.37
N ALA A 189 7.09 -11.79 23.51
CA ALA A 189 6.50 -12.05 24.83
C ALA A 189 5.33 -11.12 25.18
N GLY A 190 5.47 -9.81 24.94
CA GLY A 190 4.40 -8.82 25.22
C GLY A 190 3.22 -8.92 24.25
N GLN A 191 3.45 -9.33 23.00
CA GLN A 191 2.37 -9.65 22.06
C GLN A 191 1.54 -10.83 22.58
N ARG A 192 2.19 -11.92 22.99
CA ARG A 192 1.53 -13.10 23.58
C ARG A 192 0.76 -12.75 24.84
N GLU A 193 1.36 -11.99 25.75
CA GLU A 193 0.71 -11.60 27.00
C GLU A 193 -0.58 -10.82 26.74
N ARG A 194 -0.54 -9.86 25.81
CA ARG A 194 -1.73 -9.10 25.42
C ARG A 194 -2.81 -9.97 24.78
N VAL A 195 -2.43 -10.84 23.84
CA VAL A 195 -3.41 -11.73 23.18
C VAL A 195 -4.04 -12.69 24.20
N ALA A 196 -3.24 -13.24 25.13
CA ALA A 196 -3.74 -14.07 26.22
C ALA A 196 -4.70 -13.30 27.14
N GLU A 197 -4.37 -12.05 27.46
CA GLU A 197 -5.21 -11.21 28.30
C GLU A 197 -6.55 -10.85 27.64
N LEU A 198 -6.53 -10.52 26.34
CA LEU A 198 -7.75 -10.28 25.55
C LEU A 198 -8.61 -11.54 25.43
N THR A 199 -7.98 -12.70 25.30
CA THR A 199 -8.67 -14.00 25.25
C THR A 199 -9.37 -14.29 26.58
N LEU A 200 -8.67 -14.08 27.69
CA LEU A 200 -9.25 -14.23 29.03
C LEU A 200 -10.42 -13.26 29.26
N MET A 201 -10.31 -12.01 28.80
CA MET A 201 -11.40 -11.03 28.87
C MET A 201 -12.63 -11.49 28.09
N ALA A 202 -12.47 -11.95 26.86
CA ALA A 202 -13.59 -12.42 26.05
C ALA A 202 -14.24 -13.68 26.64
N ARG A 203 -13.44 -14.60 27.20
CA ARG A 203 -13.95 -15.78 27.91
C ARG A 203 -14.69 -15.42 29.20
N GLU A 204 -14.23 -14.41 29.95
CA GLU A 204 -14.95 -13.87 31.12
C GLU A 204 -16.32 -13.30 30.70
N GLN A 205 -16.45 -12.76 29.49
CA GLN A 205 -17.72 -12.29 28.93
C GLN A 205 -18.62 -13.42 28.41
N GLY A 206 -18.18 -14.68 28.51
CA GLY A 206 -18.89 -15.86 28.01
C GLY A 206 -18.92 -15.92 26.48
N ARG A 207 -17.86 -15.41 25.82
CA ARG A 207 -17.75 -15.37 24.36
C ARG A 207 -16.66 -16.32 23.89
N ASP A 208 -16.98 -17.07 22.84
CA ASP A 208 -16.00 -17.90 22.14
C ASP A 208 -14.97 -17.02 21.45
N VAL A 209 -13.71 -17.42 21.52
CA VAL A 209 -12.59 -16.63 21.00
C VAL A 209 -11.99 -17.30 19.78
N HIS A 210 -11.82 -16.53 18.72
CA HIS A 210 -11.04 -16.93 17.57
C HIS A 210 -9.81 -16.04 17.46
N ILE A 211 -8.63 -16.62 17.30
CA ILE A 211 -7.38 -15.87 17.22
C ILE A 211 -6.83 -15.98 15.80
N LEU A 212 -6.67 -14.83 15.15
CA LEU A 212 -6.07 -14.72 13.83
C LEU A 212 -4.61 -14.28 13.95
N ALA A 213 -3.69 -15.16 13.56
CA ALA A 213 -2.27 -14.87 13.50
C ALA A 213 -1.89 -14.29 12.13
N ALA A 214 -1.03 -13.25 12.13
CA ALA A 214 -0.55 -12.63 10.90
C ALA A 214 0.36 -13.54 10.06
N ASP A 215 1.11 -14.44 10.69
CA ASP A 215 2.00 -15.39 10.01
C ASP A 215 2.10 -16.73 10.77
N ASN A 216 2.63 -17.76 10.10
CA ASN A 216 2.77 -19.11 10.68
C ASN A 216 3.64 -19.11 11.94
N ARG A 217 4.69 -18.27 11.99
CA ARG A 217 5.57 -18.19 13.15
C ARG A 217 4.84 -17.64 14.37
N SER A 218 4.02 -16.60 14.18
CA SER A 218 3.21 -16.04 15.25
C SER A 218 2.13 -17.03 15.69
N ARG A 219 1.51 -17.74 14.74
CA ARG A 219 0.55 -18.80 15.04
C ARG A 219 1.16 -19.87 15.95
N ASP A 220 2.31 -20.42 15.58
CA ASP A 220 2.97 -21.46 16.37
C ASP A 220 3.45 -20.91 17.73
N PHE A 221 3.86 -19.65 17.76
CA PHE A 221 4.28 -18.96 18.99
C PHE A 221 3.12 -18.68 19.96
N LEU A 222 1.92 -18.41 19.46
CA LEU A 222 0.69 -18.24 20.26
C LEU A 222 0.12 -19.60 20.68
N ALA A 223 0.12 -20.59 19.80
CA ALA A 223 -0.36 -21.95 20.09
C ALA A 223 0.44 -22.64 21.21
N GLY A 224 1.69 -22.21 21.45
CA GLY A 224 2.52 -22.71 22.55
C GLY A 224 2.16 -22.17 23.94
N ASP A 225 1.21 -21.24 24.09
CA ASP A 225 0.79 -20.71 25.39
C ASP A 225 -0.35 -21.57 25.98
N ALA A 226 -0.16 -22.07 27.20
CA ALA A 226 -1.17 -22.85 27.91
C ALA A 226 -2.47 -22.06 28.19
N ARG A 227 -2.41 -20.73 28.26
CA ARG A 227 -3.59 -19.86 28.46
C ARG A 227 -4.47 -19.78 27.22
N LEU A 228 -3.88 -20.01 26.05
CA LEU A 228 -4.57 -20.03 24.76
C LEU A 228 -4.98 -21.45 24.36
N ALA A 229 -4.65 -22.46 25.18
CA ALA A 229 -5.01 -23.84 24.92
C ALA A 229 -6.54 -24.00 24.92
N GLY A 230 -7.06 -24.54 23.81
CA GLY A 230 -8.49 -24.71 23.57
C GLY A 230 -9.11 -23.67 22.64
N GLU A 231 -8.42 -22.57 22.34
CA GLU A 231 -8.90 -21.58 21.36
C GLU A 231 -8.44 -21.90 19.95
N THR A 232 -9.24 -21.46 18.96
CA THR A 232 -8.93 -21.71 17.56
C THR A 232 -7.96 -20.64 17.06
N VAL A 233 -6.69 -21.01 16.87
CA VAL A 233 -5.64 -20.13 16.32
C VAL A 233 -5.41 -20.44 14.84
N THR A 234 -5.83 -19.55 13.95
CA THR A 234 -5.68 -19.72 12.49
C THR A 234 -4.78 -18.67 11.86
N GLY A 235 -4.33 -18.93 10.63
CA GLY A 235 -3.68 -17.92 9.80
C GLY A 235 -4.68 -17.09 9.00
N LYS A 236 -4.15 -16.12 8.25
CA LYS A 236 -4.93 -15.17 7.43
C LYS A 236 -5.86 -15.80 6.38
N SER A 237 -5.59 -17.03 5.93
CA SER A 237 -6.46 -17.76 4.99
C SER A 237 -7.87 -17.98 5.55
N ALA A 238 -8.01 -18.11 6.88
CA ALA A 238 -9.31 -18.30 7.53
C ALA A 238 -10.27 -17.12 7.35
N LEU A 239 -9.77 -15.92 7.03
CA LEU A 239 -10.60 -14.78 6.66
C LEU A 239 -11.29 -14.99 5.31
N GLN A 240 -10.58 -15.58 4.34
CA GLN A 240 -11.12 -15.86 3.02
C GLN A 240 -12.05 -17.07 3.03
N ASP A 241 -11.72 -18.07 3.85
CA ASP A 241 -12.52 -19.29 3.99
C ASP A 241 -13.77 -19.07 4.86
N GLY A 242 -13.91 -17.90 5.51
CA GLY A 242 -15.03 -17.58 6.41
C GLY A 242 -15.01 -18.35 7.73
N THR A 243 -13.98 -19.15 8.00
CA THR A 243 -13.86 -20.00 9.19
C THR A 243 -13.38 -19.24 10.42
N ALA A 244 -12.96 -17.99 10.27
CA ALA A 244 -12.51 -17.13 11.36
C ALA A 244 -13.64 -16.51 12.20
N PHE A 245 -14.90 -16.61 11.75
CA PHE A 245 -16.01 -15.88 12.36
C PHE A 245 -16.92 -16.82 13.16
N ILE A 246 -16.87 -16.70 14.49
CA ILE A 246 -17.78 -17.41 15.41
C ILE A 246 -18.95 -16.47 15.74
N PRO A 247 -20.20 -16.78 15.37
CA PRO A 247 -21.34 -15.89 15.61
C PRO A 247 -21.47 -15.46 17.07
N GLY A 248 -21.51 -14.14 17.32
CA GLY A 248 -21.55 -13.57 18.68
C GLY A 248 -20.24 -13.70 19.48
N GLY A 249 -19.20 -14.34 18.94
CA GLY A 249 -17.88 -14.47 19.54
C GLY A 249 -16.99 -13.24 19.38
N THR A 250 -15.73 -13.38 19.78
CA THR A 250 -14.70 -12.34 19.67
C THR A 250 -13.56 -12.83 18.79
N LEU A 251 -13.25 -12.07 17.73
CA LEU A 251 -12.10 -12.27 16.86
C LEU A 251 -10.95 -11.36 17.32
N ILE A 252 -9.85 -11.97 17.74
CA ILE A 252 -8.62 -11.27 18.12
C ILE A 252 -7.62 -11.42 16.96
N VAL A 253 -7.17 -10.29 16.40
CA VAL A 253 -6.13 -10.31 15.37
C VAL A 253 -4.80 -9.92 15.96
N ASP A 254 -3.84 -10.85 15.91
CA ASP A 254 -2.45 -10.59 16.27
C ASP A 254 -1.71 -9.85 15.15
N GLN A 255 -0.86 -8.91 15.55
CA GLN A 255 -0.05 -8.07 14.64
C GLN A 255 -0.89 -7.46 13.52
N ALA A 256 -1.99 -6.79 13.90
CA ALA A 256 -2.95 -6.21 12.98
C ALA A 256 -2.31 -5.18 12.02
N GLU A 257 -1.14 -4.63 12.37
CA GLU A 257 -0.37 -3.77 11.47
C GLU A 257 0.14 -4.47 10.19
N LYS A 258 0.14 -5.81 10.16
CA LYS A 258 0.50 -6.62 8.99
C LYS A 258 -0.69 -6.96 8.09
N LEU A 259 -1.91 -6.55 8.44
CA LEU A 259 -3.07 -6.73 7.58
C LEU A 259 -3.02 -5.76 6.39
N SER A 260 -3.32 -6.28 5.21
CA SER A 260 -3.63 -5.46 4.04
C SER A 260 -5.03 -4.86 4.15
N LEU A 261 -5.31 -3.84 3.35
CA LEU A 261 -6.64 -3.25 3.27
C LEU A 261 -7.71 -4.28 2.85
N LYS A 262 -7.43 -5.11 1.83
CA LYS A 262 -8.33 -6.17 1.37
C LYS A 262 -8.64 -7.22 2.44
N GLU A 263 -7.63 -7.65 3.20
CA GLU A 263 -7.82 -8.55 4.34
C GLU A 263 -8.68 -7.89 5.43
N THR A 264 -8.49 -6.58 5.65
CA THR A 264 -9.26 -5.81 6.63
C THR A 264 -10.71 -5.65 6.18
N ILE A 265 -10.98 -5.37 4.90
CA ILE A 265 -12.34 -5.34 4.33
C ILE A 265 -13.04 -6.68 4.56
N SER A 266 -12.37 -7.79 4.24
CA SER A 266 -12.92 -9.15 4.43
C SER A 266 -13.20 -9.43 5.91
N LEU A 267 -12.31 -8.98 6.80
CA LEU A 267 -12.49 -9.07 8.24
C LEU A 267 -13.70 -8.26 8.72
N LEU A 268 -13.86 -7.03 8.26
CA LEU A 268 -14.95 -6.13 8.66
C LEU A 268 -16.31 -6.64 8.15
N ASP A 269 -16.36 -7.10 6.90
CA ASP A 269 -17.57 -7.68 6.30
C ASP A 269 -17.99 -8.94 7.06
N GLY A 270 -17.07 -9.87 7.33
CA GLY A 270 -17.37 -11.06 8.13
C GLY A 270 -17.76 -10.73 9.57
N ALA A 271 -17.11 -9.73 10.19
CA ALA A 271 -17.46 -9.31 11.54
C ALA A 271 -18.87 -8.72 11.62
N MET A 272 -19.27 -7.91 10.64
CA MET A 272 -20.62 -7.35 10.55
C MET A 272 -21.67 -8.44 10.35
N ARG A 273 -21.44 -9.38 9.43
CA ARG A 273 -22.38 -10.46 9.11
C ARG A 273 -22.66 -11.41 10.27
N HIS A 274 -21.65 -11.67 11.10
CA HIS A 274 -21.73 -12.63 12.20
C HIS A 274 -21.85 -11.97 13.58
N ASN A 275 -22.01 -10.64 13.66
CA ASN A 275 -21.99 -9.85 14.89
C ASN A 275 -20.80 -10.20 15.80
N VAL A 276 -19.61 -10.31 15.20
CA VAL A 276 -18.37 -10.66 15.89
C VAL A 276 -17.74 -9.39 16.41
N GLN A 277 -17.22 -9.42 17.65
CA GLN A 277 -16.37 -8.35 18.15
C GLN A 277 -14.97 -8.47 17.58
N VAL A 278 -14.40 -7.37 17.09
CA VAL A 278 -13.05 -7.36 16.51
C VAL A 278 -12.08 -6.64 17.45
N LEU A 279 -11.05 -7.34 17.92
CA LEU A 279 -9.98 -6.77 18.73
C LEU A 279 -8.66 -6.88 17.96
N LEU A 280 -8.06 -5.73 17.64
CA LEU A 280 -6.85 -5.64 16.82
C LEU A 280 -5.64 -5.37 17.72
N SER A 281 -4.70 -6.31 17.78
CA SER A 281 -3.45 -6.15 18.52
C SER A 281 -2.40 -5.45 17.65
N ASP A 282 -1.99 -4.24 18.03
CA ASP A 282 -0.95 -3.45 17.34
C ASP A 282 0.37 -3.52 18.11
N SER A 283 1.39 -4.16 17.53
CA SER A 283 2.70 -4.27 18.22
C SER A 283 3.61 -3.05 18.07
N GLY A 284 3.17 -2.04 17.31
CA GLY A 284 3.89 -0.78 17.11
C GLY A 284 5.19 -0.90 16.31
N LYS A 285 5.51 -2.08 15.77
CA LYS A 285 6.74 -2.34 15.01
C LYS A 285 6.68 -1.91 13.54
N ARG A 286 5.49 -1.59 13.02
CA ARG A 286 5.32 -1.15 11.63
C ARG A 286 4.11 -0.23 11.49
N SER A 287 4.33 1.08 11.51
CA SER A 287 3.34 2.06 11.06
C SER A 287 3.73 2.55 9.67
N GLY A 288 3.39 1.78 8.64
CA GLY A 288 3.51 2.27 7.26
C GLY A 288 2.41 3.29 6.99
N THR A 289 2.72 4.36 6.27
CA THR A 289 1.69 5.21 5.63
C THR A 289 0.82 4.32 4.74
N GLY A 290 -0.50 4.42 4.85
CA GLY A 290 -1.47 3.56 4.13
C GLY A 290 -1.64 2.14 4.69
N SER A 291 -1.25 1.89 5.95
CA SER A 291 -1.67 0.68 6.66
C SER A 291 -3.17 0.75 6.97
N ALA A 292 -3.87 -0.37 6.82
CA ALA A 292 -5.28 -0.48 7.19
C ALA A 292 -5.54 -0.05 8.65
N LEU A 293 -4.56 -0.26 9.53
CA LEU A 293 -4.65 0.11 10.93
C LEU A 293 -4.68 1.64 11.16
N THR A 294 -4.01 2.42 10.30
CA THR A 294 -4.10 3.89 10.33
C THR A 294 -5.47 4.36 9.89
N VAL A 295 -6.01 3.78 8.81
CA VAL A 295 -7.37 4.09 8.31
C VAL A 295 -8.42 3.79 9.38
N LEU A 296 -8.27 2.68 10.11
CA LEU A 296 -9.16 2.33 11.22
C LEU A 296 -9.07 3.33 12.38
N LYS A 297 -7.86 3.77 12.76
CA LYS A 297 -7.69 4.84 13.76
C LYS A 297 -8.37 6.14 13.32
N ASP A 298 -8.17 6.54 12.07
CA ASP A 298 -8.76 7.75 11.50
C ASP A 298 -10.28 7.66 11.34
N SER A 299 -10.83 6.44 11.24
CA SER A 299 -12.28 6.21 11.22
C SER A 299 -12.96 6.34 12.58
N GLY A 300 -12.19 6.52 13.66
CA GLY A 300 -12.70 6.69 15.02
C GLY A 300 -12.68 5.41 15.87
N VAL A 301 -11.98 4.35 15.45
CA VAL A 301 -11.81 3.15 16.28
C VAL A 301 -10.98 3.47 17.51
N ASN A 302 -11.52 3.17 18.70
CA ASN A 302 -10.83 3.41 19.97
C ASN A 302 -9.51 2.65 20.06
N THR A 303 -8.46 3.36 20.47
CA THR A 303 -7.14 2.77 20.70
C THR A 303 -6.82 2.74 22.19
N TYR A 304 -6.63 1.53 22.72
CA TYR A 304 -6.26 1.27 24.10
C TYR A 304 -4.75 1.03 24.18
N ARG A 305 -4.07 1.68 25.14
CA ARG A 305 -2.62 1.57 25.32
C ARG A 305 -2.30 0.56 26.41
N TRP A 306 -1.95 -0.64 26.00
CA TRP A 306 -1.50 -1.71 26.87
C TRP A 306 -0.10 -1.43 27.40
N GLN A 307 0.02 -1.38 28.73
CA GLN A 307 1.29 -1.41 29.45
C GLN A 307 1.36 -2.78 30.13
N GLY A 308 2.43 -3.53 29.86
CA GLY A 308 2.54 -4.91 30.32
C GLY A 308 2.45 -5.02 31.84
N GLY A 309 1.85 -6.12 32.29
CA GLY A 309 1.68 -6.44 33.70
C GLY A 309 3.00 -6.86 34.37
N ALA A 310 4.06 -6.05 34.25
CA ALA A 310 5.30 -6.16 35.01
C ALA A 310 6.17 -4.90 34.81
N SER A 311 5.66 -3.73 35.22
CA SER A 311 6.51 -2.60 35.63
C SER A 311 6.18 -2.23 37.07
N GLY A 312 6.40 -3.18 37.97
CA GLY A 312 6.70 -2.87 39.36
C GLY A 312 8.17 -2.51 39.48
N ASP A 313 8.56 -1.32 39.01
CA ASP A 313 9.73 -0.64 39.54
C ASP A 313 9.25 0.73 40.02
N GLY A 314 9.13 0.84 41.34
CA GLY A 314 8.76 2.07 42.00
C GLY A 314 9.80 3.14 41.71
N ARG A 315 9.40 4.17 40.98
CA ARG A 315 10.01 5.48 41.12
C ARG A 315 8.96 6.48 41.55
N HIS A 316 8.87 6.61 42.88
CA HIS A 316 8.60 7.88 43.51
C HIS A 316 9.42 8.97 42.82
N HIS A 317 8.75 9.98 42.30
CA HIS A 317 9.32 11.32 42.28
C HIS A 317 8.39 12.21 43.10
N GLN A 318 8.95 12.65 44.23
CA GLN A 318 8.59 13.88 44.91
C GLN A 318 8.71 15.08 43.96
#